data_AF-A0A6V7WTK4-F1
#
_entry.id   AF-A0A6V7WTK4-F1
#
_cell.length_a   1.000
_cell.length_b   1.000
_cell.length_c   1.000
_cell.angle_alpha   90.00
_cell.angle_beta   90.00
_cell.angle_gamma   90.00
#
_symmetry.space_group_name_H-M   'P 1'
#
loop_
_entity.id
_entity.type
_entity.pdbx_description
1 polymer ?
#
loop_
_entity_poly.entity_id
_entity_poly.type
_entity_poly.pdbx_seq_one_letter_code
_entity_poly.pdbx_strand_id
1 'polypeptide(L)'
;MSDFECAPLRAIEQVFPAASKSGCMFHMGQSLFRKWRRAGMEAFYADPLVGELSRKTFRNILALALIPIEEVRHAFQLVVQHAPNGLQAFLAYFAQNYIGLTRRQQEEGANASFLRIMCNHHKIYRQNSVFLVYLFLCFYLTNSIKILLCVFDSS
;
A
#
# COMPACT_ATOMS: atom_id res chain seq x y z
N MET A 1 11.14 -13.34 6.14
CA MET A 1 10.78 -12.05 5.52
C MET A 1 9.46 -12.24 4.79
N SER A 2 8.41 -11.52 5.19
CA SER A 2 7.04 -11.67 4.67
C SER A 2 6.63 -10.45 3.85
N ASP A 3 5.48 -10.47 3.19
CA ASP A 3 4.80 -9.23 2.82
C ASP A 3 4.25 -8.51 4.07
N PHE A 4 3.61 -7.35 3.86
CA PHE A 4 3.06 -6.52 4.93
C PHE A 4 1.61 -6.87 5.31
N GLU A 5 1.09 -8.06 4.93
CA GLU A 5 -0.28 -8.44 5.31
C GLU A 5 -0.41 -8.59 6.84
N CYS A 6 -1.49 -8.04 7.39
CA CYS A 6 -1.70 -8.02 8.84
C CYS A 6 -1.90 -9.42 9.43
N ALA A 7 -2.58 -10.32 8.73
CA ALA A 7 -2.94 -11.63 9.28
C ALA A 7 -1.70 -12.52 9.50
N PRO A 8 -0.82 -12.73 8.50
CA PRO A 8 0.42 -13.48 8.70
C PRO A 8 1.33 -12.88 9.78
N LEU A 9 1.49 -11.56 9.80
CA LEU A 9 2.34 -10.89 10.78
C LEU A 9 1.84 -11.04 12.23
N ARG A 10 0.51 -11.07 12.43
CA ARG A 10 -0.08 -11.36 13.75
C ARG A 10 0.07 -12.81 14.15
N ALA A 11 -0.11 -13.75 13.21
CA ALA A 11 0.10 -15.17 13.50
C ALA A 11 1.55 -15.44 13.93
N ILE A 12 2.52 -14.82 13.25
CA ILE A 12 3.94 -14.91 13.63
C ILE A 12 4.17 -14.33 15.03
N GLU A 13 3.58 -13.18 15.35
CA GLU A 13 3.71 -12.57 16.68
C GLU A 13 3.11 -13.41 17.81
N GLN A 14 2.00 -14.11 17.54
CA GLN A 14 1.37 -15.00 18.50
C GLN A 14 2.20 -16.25 18.78
N VAL A 15 2.80 -16.85 17.75
CA VAL A 15 3.57 -18.10 17.88
C VAL A 15 5.03 -17.82 18.29
N PHE A 16 5.60 -16.69 17.85
CA PHE A 16 7.00 -16.33 18.05
C PHE A 16 7.13 -14.86 18.52
N PRO A 17 6.69 -14.53 19.75
CA PRO A 17 6.66 -13.14 20.24
C PRO A 17 8.05 -12.50 20.34
N ALA A 18 9.11 -13.30 20.51
CA ALA A 18 10.49 -12.83 20.56
C ALA A 18 11.13 -12.64 19.17
N ALA A 19 10.47 -13.05 18.08
CA ALA A 19 11.03 -12.93 16.74
C ALA A 19 10.94 -11.50 16.21
N SER A 20 12.03 -11.02 15.61
CA SER A 20 12.01 -9.76 14.86
C SER A 20 11.18 -9.95 13.59
N LYS A 21 10.13 -9.14 13.44
CA LYS A 21 9.30 -9.11 12.23
C LYS A 21 9.97 -8.21 11.19
N SER A 22 9.90 -8.57 9.92
CA SER A 22 10.26 -7.67 8.82
C SER A 22 9.37 -7.92 7.62
N GLY A 23 8.74 -6.84 7.16
CA GLY A 23 8.01 -6.82 5.91
C GLY A 23 8.92 -6.44 4.75
N CYS A 24 8.59 -6.90 3.55
CA CYS A 24 9.38 -6.69 2.35
C CYS A 24 8.54 -6.15 1.20
N MET A 25 8.97 -5.01 0.65
CA MET A 25 8.30 -4.36 -0.48
C MET A 25 8.25 -5.29 -1.70
N PHE A 26 9.30 -6.05 -1.97
CA PHE A 26 9.31 -7.02 -3.07
C PHE A 26 8.20 -8.07 -2.94
N HIS A 27 8.06 -8.70 -1.77
CA HIS A 27 7.00 -9.68 -1.52
C HIS A 27 5.61 -9.04 -1.52
N MET A 28 5.47 -7.81 -1.02
CA MET A 28 4.23 -7.05 -1.12
C MET A 28 3.85 -6.77 -2.58
N GLY A 29 4.80 -6.31 -3.39
CA GLY A 29 4.60 -6.08 -4.83
C GLY A 29 4.15 -7.34 -5.55
N GLN A 30 4.78 -8.48 -5.28
CA GLN A 30 4.37 -9.77 -5.82
C GLN A 30 2.94 -10.15 -5.39
N SER A 31 2.60 -9.99 -4.10
CA SER A 31 1.28 -10.34 -3.57
C SER A 31 0.18 -9.49 -4.19
N LEU A 32 0.40 -8.17 -4.24
CA LEU A 32 -0.54 -7.23 -4.84
C LEU A 32 -0.69 -7.43 -6.35
N PHE A 33 0.40 -7.72 -7.06
CA PHE A 33 0.31 -8.00 -8.49
C PHE A 33 -0.46 -9.30 -8.77
N ARG A 34 -0.25 -10.36 -7.99
CA ARG A 34 -1.09 -11.57 -8.09
C ARG A 34 -2.56 -11.27 -7.84
N LYS A 35 -2.87 -10.44 -6.83
CA LYS A 35 -4.26 -10.04 -6.56
C LYS A 35 -4.84 -9.23 -7.71
N TRP A 36 -4.09 -8.26 -8.25
CA TRP A 36 -4.48 -7.45 -9.39
C TRP A 36 -4.90 -8.31 -10.58
N ARG A 37 -4.05 -9.28 -10.94
CA ARG A 37 -4.34 -10.23 -12.03
C ARG A 37 -5.56 -11.10 -11.75
N ARG A 38 -5.66 -11.68 -10.55
CA ARG A 38 -6.81 -12.51 -10.12
C ARG A 38 -8.13 -11.75 -10.09
N ALA A 39 -8.08 -10.44 -9.87
CA ALA A 39 -9.25 -9.57 -9.91
C ALA A 39 -9.65 -9.16 -11.34
N GLY A 40 -8.95 -9.63 -12.38
CA GLY A 40 -9.25 -9.31 -13.78
C GLY A 40 -8.82 -7.91 -14.20
N MET A 41 -7.96 -7.25 -13.42
CA MET A 41 -7.57 -5.85 -13.65
C MET A 41 -6.55 -5.68 -14.79
N GLU A 42 -6.18 -6.75 -15.49
CA GLU A 42 -5.27 -6.71 -16.63
C GLU A 42 -5.83 -5.86 -17.79
N ALA A 43 -7.15 -5.93 -18.03
CA ALA A 43 -7.82 -5.13 -19.05
C ALA A 43 -7.68 -3.62 -18.77
N PHE A 44 -7.89 -3.20 -17.52
CA PHE A 44 -7.70 -1.81 -17.08
C PHE A 44 -6.27 -1.35 -17.29
N TYR A 45 -5.28 -2.24 -17.09
CA TYR A 45 -3.87 -1.90 -17.24
C TYR A 45 -3.46 -1.66 -18.71
N ALA A 46 -4.13 -2.30 -19.67
CA ALA A 46 -3.85 -2.17 -21.10
C ALA A 46 -4.70 -1.10 -21.80
N ASP A 47 -5.77 -0.64 -21.16
CA ASP A 47 -6.73 0.31 -21.72
C ASP A 47 -6.06 1.69 -22.01
N PRO A 48 -6.23 2.27 -23.22
CA PRO A 48 -5.64 3.57 -23.56
C PRO A 48 -6.19 4.76 -22.76
N LEU A 49 -7.43 4.69 -22.29
CA LEU A 49 -8.12 5.78 -21.60
C LEU A 49 -7.88 5.71 -20.08
N VAL A 50 -7.96 4.51 -19.49
CA VAL A 50 -7.85 4.33 -18.02
C VAL A 50 -6.56 3.64 -17.57
N GLY A 51 -5.73 3.18 -18.51
CA GLY A 51 -4.48 2.47 -18.25
C GLY A 51 -3.53 3.25 -17.39
N GLU A 52 -3.16 4.45 -17.80
CA GLU A 52 -2.17 5.21 -17.03
C GLU A 52 -2.64 5.50 -15.60
N LEU A 53 -3.92 5.85 -15.43
CA LEU A 53 -4.47 6.07 -14.10
C LEU A 53 -4.46 4.78 -13.27
N SER A 54 -4.77 3.63 -13.87
CA SER A 54 -4.74 2.32 -13.21
C SER A 54 -3.32 1.93 -12.75
N ARG A 55 -2.30 2.13 -13.61
CA ARG A 55 -0.89 1.88 -13.25
C ARG A 55 -0.44 2.81 -12.14
N LYS A 56 -0.83 4.09 -12.22
CA LYS A 56 -0.56 5.09 -11.19
C LYS A 56 -1.19 4.69 -9.85
N THR A 57 -2.46 4.29 -9.84
CA THR A 57 -3.14 3.79 -8.64
C THR A 57 -2.36 2.61 -8.03
N PHE A 58 -1.95 1.63 -8.83
CA PHE A 58 -1.15 0.50 -8.34
C PHE A 58 0.18 0.95 -7.71
N ARG A 59 0.92 1.84 -8.38
CA ARG A 59 2.18 2.41 -7.83
C ARG A 59 1.96 3.17 -6.53
N ASN A 60 0.88 3.95 -6.43
CA ASN A 60 0.55 4.68 -5.21
C ASN A 60 0.22 3.74 -4.05
N ILE A 61 -0.51 2.64 -4.31
CA ILE A 61 -0.77 1.60 -3.30
C ILE A 61 0.53 1.00 -2.78
N LEU A 62 1.52 0.72 -3.65
CA LEU A 62 2.83 0.25 -3.19
C LEU A 62 3.57 1.29 -2.35
N ALA A 63 3.47 2.57 -2.72
CA ALA A 63 4.12 3.66 -2.01
C ALA A 63 3.58 3.88 -0.59
N LEU A 64 2.37 3.40 -0.27
CA LEU A 64 1.83 3.47 1.10
C LEU A 64 2.70 2.73 2.13
N ALA A 65 3.50 1.74 1.70
CA ALA A 65 4.49 1.11 2.56
C ALA A 65 5.70 1.98 2.91
N LEU A 66 5.86 3.13 2.27
CA LEU A 66 7.02 4.00 2.45
C LEU A 66 6.72 5.23 3.32
N ILE A 67 5.46 5.48 3.65
CA ILE A 67 5.04 6.65 4.42
C ILE A 67 4.83 6.30 5.91
N PRO A 68 4.83 7.31 6.80
CA PRO A 68 4.49 7.12 8.21
C PRO A 68 3.14 6.43 8.36
N ILE A 69 3.04 5.58 9.38
CA ILE A 69 1.89 4.72 9.59
C ILE A 69 0.63 5.60 9.74
N GLU A 70 0.74 6.69 10.50
CA GLU A 70 -0.33 7.66 10.81
C GLU A 70 -0.97 8.25 9.54
N GLU A 71 -0.18 8.43 8.48
CA GLU A 71 -0.61 9.02 7.20
C GLU A 71 -1.23 8.00 6.24
N VAL A 72 -1.00 6.70 6.44
CA VAL A 72 -1.42 5.64 5.49
C VAL A 72 -2.91 5.70 5.18
N ARG A 73 -3.75 5.94 6.18
CA ARG A 73 -5.20 5.98 5.99
C ARG A 73 -5.62 7.15 5.12
N HIS A 74 -5.11 8.34 5.42
CA HIS A 74 -5.41 9.55 4.68
C HIS A 74 -4.89 9.45 3.24
N ALA A 75 -3.64 9.02 3.06
CA ALA A 75 -3.06 8.80 1.74
C ALA A 75 -3.84 7.73 0.94
N PHE A 76 -4.29 6.65 1.58
CA PHE A 76 -5.13 5.64 0.91
C PHE A 76 -6.47 6.22 0.44
N GLN A 77 -7.14 7.06 1.24
CA GLN A 77 -8.37 7.73 0.83
C GLN A 77 -8.16 8.60 -0.41
N LEU A 78 -7.05 9.36 -0.47
CA LEU A 78 -6.67 10.13 -1.65
C LEU A 78 -6.46 9.23 -2.88
N VAL A 79 -5.83 8.06 -2.70
CA VAL A 79 -5.66 7.09 -3.80
C VAL A 79 -7.00 6.57 -4.29
N VAL A 80 -7.95 6.27 -3.40
CA VAL A 80 -9.31 5.80 -3.75
C VAL A 80 -10.07 6.87 -4.53
N GLN A 81 -10.03 8.14 -4.08
CA GLN A 81 -10.73 9.25 -4.73
C GLN A 81 -10.27 9.49 -6.18
N HIS A 82 -9.00 9.23 -6.48
CA HIS A 82 -8.40 9.44 -7.79
C HIS A 82 -8.26 8.15 -8.61
N ALA A 83 -8.72 7.01 -8.10
CA ALA A 83 -8.67 5.75 -8.82
C ALA A 83 -9.76 5.70 -9.91
N PRO A 84 -9.49 5.06 -11.06
CA PRO A 84 -10.53 4.82 -12.05
C PRO A 84 -11.60 3.88 -11.49
N ASN A 85 -12.83 4.06 -11.96
CA ASN A 85 -13.92 3.13 -11.70
C ASN A 85 -13.52 1.72 -12.17
N GLY A 86 -13.86 0.69 -11.39
CA GLY A 86 -13.57 -0.70 -11.68
C GLY A 86 -12.51 -1.32 -10.75
N LEU A 87 -11.66 -0.50 -10.10
CA LEU A 87 -10.61 -1.01 -9.22
C LEU A 87 -11.06 -1.31 -7.77
N GLN A 88 -12.35 -1.18 -7.47
CA GLN A 88 -12.88 -1.25 -6.10
C GLN A 88 -12.54 -2.59 -5.43
N ALA A 89 -12.61 -3.71 -6.16
CA ALA A 89 -12.28 -5.02 -5.61
C ALA A 89 -10.80 -5.15 -5.18
N PHE A 90 -9.89 -4.50 -5.92
CA PHE A 90 -8.47 -4.46 -5.57
C PHE A 90 -8.22 -3.54 -4.38
N LEU A 91 -8.81 -2.35 -4.39
CA LEU A 91 -8.67 -1.36 -3.31
C LEU A 91 -9.27 -1.87 -1.99
N ALA A 92 -10.43 -2.53 -2.03
CA ALA A 92 -11.07 -3.13 -0.87
C ALA A 92 -10.18 -4.25 -0.28
N TYR A 93 -9.56 -5.07 -1.13
CA TYR A 93 -8.59 -6.08 -0.68
C TYR A 93 -7.40 -5.44 0.03
N PHE A 94 -6.81 -4.38 -0.54
CA PHE A 94 -5.67 -3.71 0.09
C PHE A 94 -6.05 -3.16 1.46
N ALA A 95 -7.16 -2.42 1.53
CA ALA A 95 -7.67 -1.87 2.77
C ALA A 95 -7.92 -2.93 3.84
N GLN A 96 -8.47 -4.08 3.46
CA GLN A 96 -8.75 -5.16 4.41
C GLN A 96 -7.48 -5.86 4.92
N ASN A 97 -6.55 -6.18 4.02
CA ASN A 97 -5.43 -7.07 4.34
C ASN A 97 -4.17 -6.34 4.81
N TYR A 98 -4.00 -5.08 4.40
CA TYR A 98 -2.80 -4.29 4.71
C TYR A 98 -3.08 -3.13 5.66
N ILE A 99 -4.24 -2.46 5.57
CA ILE A 99 -4.61 -1.38 6.49
C ILE A 99 -5.37 -1.93 7.70
N GLY A 100 -6.16 -3.00 7.52
CA GLY A 100 -6.98 -3.59 8.57
C GLY A 100 -8.35 -2.93 8.71
N LEU A 101 -8.88 -2.31 7.63
CA LEU A 101 -10.22 -1.78 7.59
C LEU A 101 -11.25 -2.91 7.43
N THR A 102 -12.26 -2.93 8.29
CA THR A 102 -13.44 -3.79 8.09
C THR A 102 -14.33 -3.21 6.99
N ARG A 103 -15.16 -4.05 6.35
CA ARG A 103 -16.12 -3.64 5.32
C ARG A 103 -17.03 -2.50 5.80
N ARG A 104 -17.51 -2.59 7.04
CA ARG A 104 -18.32 -1.58 7.71
C ARG A 104 -17.60 -0.23 7.85
N GLN A 105 -16.31 -0.26 8.19
CA GLN A 105 -15.48 0.95 8.30
C GLN A 105 -15.09 1.56 6.94
N GLN A 106 -15.17 0.80 5.84
CA GLN A 106 -15.04 1.34 4.49
C GLN A 106 -16.28 2.13 4.08
N GLU A 107 -17.45 1.72 4.57
CA GLU A 107 -18.77 2.31 4.25
C GLU A 107 -19.10 3.53 5.14
N GLU A 108 -18.66 3.55 6.40
CA GLU A 108 -18.98 4.61 7.38
C GLU A 108 -18.14 5.90 7.24
N GLY A 109 -17.21 5.99 6.28
CA GLY A 109 -16.59 7.26 5.83
C GLY A 109 -15.65 8.00 6.79
N ALA A 110 -15.73 7.90 8.12
CA ALA A 110 -14.84 8.61 9.05
C ALA A 110 -14.94 8.14 10.52
N ASN A 111 -13.87 8.42 11.29
CA ASN A 111 -13.85 8.59 12.75
C ASN A 111 -14.14 7.40 13.67
N ALA A 112 -13.28 6.38 13.61
CA ALA A 112 -13.03 5.51 14.77
C ALA A 112 -11.54 5.52 15.10
N SER A 113 -11.20 6.11 16.24
CA SER A 113 -9.90 6.02 16.91
C SER A 113 -9.66 4.59 17.36
N PHE A 114 -9.17 3.75 16.44
CA PHE A 114 -8.71 2.40 16.78
C PHE A 114 -7.41 2.10 16.05
N LEU A 115 -6.40 1.78 16.87
CA LEU A 115 -5.05 1.41 16.50
C LEU A 115 -5.07 0.17 15.60
N ARG A 116 -5.11 0.35 14.28
CA ARG A 116 -4.76 -0.67 13.30
C ARG A 116 -4.38 0.04 12.04
N ILE A 117 -3.10 0.29 11.99
CA ILE A 117 -2.41 1.04 10.99
C ILE A 117 -1.43 0.04 10.38
N MET A 118 -1.22 0.13 9.05
CA MET A 118 -0.34 -0.72 8.24
C MET A 118 0.79 -1.30 9.08
N CYS A 119 1.09 -2.60 9.02
CA CYS A 119 2.22 -3.20 9.73
C CYS A 119 3.58 -2.66 9.21
N ASN A 120 3.79 -1.35 9.25
CA ASN A 120 4.84 -0.65 8.56
C ASN A 120 6.01 -0.45 9.52
N HIS A 121 7.12 -1.03 9.10
CA HIS A 121 8.43 -0.87 9.66
C HIS A 121 9.04 0.47 9.24
N HIS A 122 8.36 1.59 9.47
CA HIS A 122 8.95 2.92 9.22
C HIS A 122 10.27 3.09 10.00
N LYS A 123 10.39 2.42 11.16
CA LYS A 123 11.64 2.38 11.95
C LYS A 123 12.83 1.69 11.24
N ILE A 124 12.63 0.82 10.23
CA ILE A 124 13.73 0.14 9.50
C ILE A 124 14.27 0.99 8.34
N TYR A 125 13.40 1.75 7.66
CA TYR A 125 13.81 2.51 6.47
C TYR A 125 14.70 3.71 6.78
N ARG A 126 14.68 4.22 8.01
CA ARG A 126 15.57 5.32 8.44
C ARG A 126 17.04 4.91 8.58
N GLN A 127 17.38 3.62 8.54
CA GLN A 127 18.73 3.11 8.80
C GLN A 127 19.44 2.50 7.59
N ASN A 128 18.78 2.29 6.44
CA ASN A 128 19.39 1.63 5.27
C ASN A 128 19.28 2.49 4.00
N SER A 129 20.27 3.36 3.80
CA SER A 129 20.44 4.25 2.65
C SER A 129 20.63 3.54 1.29
N VAL A 130 20.84 2.22 1.29
CA VAL A 130 21.12 1.45 0.06
C VAL A 130 19.84 0.92 -0.61
N PHE A 131 18.73 0.77 0.13
CA PHE A 131 17.47 0.22 -0.41
C PHE A 131 16.62 1.26 -1.15
N LEU A 132 16.81 2.55 -0.83
CA LEU A 132 16.18 3.67 -1.52
C LEU A 132 16.61 3.75 -2.99
N VAL A 133 17.84 3.30 -3.32
CA VAL A 133 18.40 3.38 -4.69
C VAL A 133 17.75 2.37 -5.64
N TYR A 134 17.42 1.16 -5.17
CA TYR A 134 16.71 0.16 -5.98
C TYR A 134 15.24 0.51 -6.20
N LEU A 135 14.60 1.12 -5.21
CA LEU A 135 13.27 1.71 -5.32
C LEU A 135 13.26 2.91 -6.27
N PHE A 136 14.30 3.77 -6.22
CA PHE A 136 14.48 4.85 -7.17
C PHE A 136 14.58 4.32 -8.60
N LEU A 137 15.39 3.30 -8.89
CA LEU A 137 15.50 2.76 -10.26
C LEU A 137 14.20 2.15 -10.81
N CYS A 138 13.36 1.53 -9.98
CA CYS A 138 12.03 1.05 -10.42
C CYS A 138 10.98 2.17 -10.54
N PHE A 139 11.09 3.27 -9.78
CA PHE A 139 10.14 4.39 -9.80
C PHE A 139 10.53 5.54 -10.75
N TYR A 140 11.83 5.81 -10.98
CA TYR A 140 12.33 6.93 -11.80
C TYR A 140 12.00 6.80 -13.28
N LEU A 141 11.72 5.59 -13.77
CA LEU A 141 11.25 5.37 -15.14
C LEU A 141 9.75 5.70 -15.31
N THR A 142 9.00 6.01 -14.24
CA THR A 142 7.55 6.26 -14.29
C THR A 142 7.09 7.38 -13.34
N ASN A 143 7.41 8.65 -13.65
CA ASN A 143 6.76 9.91 -13.20
C ASN A 143 5.69 9.81 -12.07
N SER A 144 6.07 9.45 -10.84
CA SER A 144 5.12 9.27 -9.70
C SER A 144 5.50 10.10 -8.46
N ILE A 145 6.16 11.25 -8.64
CA ILE A 145 6.66 12.09 -7.54
C ILE A 145 5.56 12.88 -6.81
N LYS A 146 4.39 13.11 -7.43
CA LYS A 146 3.39 14.08 -6.92
C LYS A 146 2.70 13.70 -5.60
N ILE A 147 2.55 12.42 -5.25
CA ILE A 147 1.89 12.04 -3.97
C ILE A 147 2.87 12.07 -2.80
N LEU A 148 4.16 11.81 -3.06
CA LEU A 148 5.19 11.98 -2.03
C LEU A 148 5.33 13.46 -1.67
N LEU A 149 5.27 14.37 -2.66
CA LEU A 149 5.35 15.80 -2.40
C LEU A 149 4.14 16.34 -1.61
N CYS A 150 2.90 15.93 -1.93
CA CYS A 150 1.72 16.43 -1.19
C CYS A 150 1.68 16.03 0.30
N VAL A 151 2.32 14.94 0.71
CA VAL A 151 2.37 14.54 2.14
C VAL A 151 3.50 15.25 2.90
N PHE A 152 4.54 15.71 2.20
CA PHE A 152 5.68 16.41 2.82
C PHE A 152 5.57 17.94 2.80
N ASP A 153 4.64 18.52 2.03
CA ASP A 153 4.48 19.99 1.88
C ASP A 153 3.47 20.61 2.87
N SER A 154 3.14 19.92 3.97
CA SER A 154 2.20 20.39 5.00
C SER A 154 2.87 20.67 6.36
N SER A 155 4.18 20.92 6.38
CA SER A 155 4.94 21.29 7.59
C SER A 155 5.38 22.75 7.56
#